data_AF-X1NCP7-F1
#
_entry.id   AF-X1NCP7-F1
#
_cell.length_a   1.000
_cell.length_b   1.000
_cell.length_c   1.000
_cell.angle_alpha   90.00
_cell.angle_beta   90.00
_cell.angle_gamma   90.00
#
_symmetry.space_group_name_H-M   'P 1'
#
loop_
_entity.id
_entity.type
_entity.pdbx_description
1 polymer ?
#
loop_
_entity_poly.entity_id
_entity_poly.type
_entity_poly.pdbx_seq_one_letter_code
_entity_poly.pdbx_strand_id
1 'polypeptide(L)'
;LDNGSLIKIGGDADESRLMFAKFSPDGSQVAYVYYNNIYIQRLSDMKIHQITKAGSDIIINGTSDWVYEEEFGLRDGFRWSPDGRFIAYWQFDTSDVKEFKLINYIDGLYPTITSYKYPKVGQTINRSGCLRIMPNCRNALMRCLAIRVSFLRSTLETVLFLTPGL
;
A
#
# COMPACT_ATOMS: atom_id res chain seq x y z
N LEU A 1 0.46 -8.45 -26.01
CA LEU A 1 1.03 -7.58 -27.07
C LEU A 1 1.92 -8.46 -27.91
N ASP A 2 1.37 -9.03 -28.96
CA ASP A 2 2.00 -10.16 -29.66
C ASP A 2 3.14 -9.72 -30.60
N ASN A 3 3.47 -8.43 -30.57
CA ASN A 3 4.51 -7.77 -31.34
C ASN A 3 5.79 -7.47 -30.54
N GLY A 4 5.89 -7.91 -29.28
CA GLY A 4 7.06 -7.64 -28.43
C GLY A 4 7.23 -6.17 -28.02
N SER A 5 6.21 -5.34 -28.21
CA SER A 5 6.24 -3.92 -27.84
C SER A 5 6.20 -3.74 -26.32
N LEU A 6 7.04 -2.84 -25.81
CA LEU A 6 7.06 -2.42 -24.42
C LEU A 6 6.20 -1.16 -24.25
N ILE A 7 5.30 -1.17 -23.27
CA ILE A 7 4.45 -0.03 -22.92
C ILE A 7 4.76 0.41 -21.50
N LYS A 8 4.99 1.72 -21.32
CA LYS A 8 5.19 2.33 -20.00
C LYS A 8 3.87 2.32 -19.21
N ILE A 9 3.93 1.85 -17.97
CA ILE A 9 2.85 1.99 -16.98
C ILE A 9 3.13 3.16 -16.03
N GLY A 10 2.08 3.69 -15.39
CA GLY A 10 2.16 4.82 -14.47
C GLY A 10 2.02 6.21 -15.10
N GLY A 11 1.87 6.31 -16.42
CA GLY A 11 1.68 7.59 -17.11
C GLY A 11 2.84 8.56 -16.84
N ASP A 12 2.52 9.72 -16.28
CA ASP A 12 3.46 10.80 -15.95
C ASP A 12 3.96 10.74 -14.50
N ALA A 13 3.77 9.61 -13.81
CA ALA A 13 4.32 9.41 -12.47
C ALA A 13 5.84 9.64 -12.44
N ASP A 14 6.32 10.22 -11.34
CA ASP A 14 7.74 10.51 -11.14
C ASP A 14 8.59 9.26 -11.28
N GLU A 15 9.81 9.46 -11.78
CA GLU A 15 10.76 8.38 -12.01
C GLU A 15 11.04 7.60 -10.72
N SER A 16 11.15 6.27 -10.86
CA SER A 16 11.51 5.36 -9.77
C SER A 16 10.60 5.42 -8.53
N ARG A 17 9.34 5.86 -8.68
CA ARG A 17 8.41 6.05 -7.56
C ARG A 17 7.28 5.03 -7.45
N LEU A 18 7.03 4.25 -8.50
CA LEU A 18 6.02 3.19 -8.48
C LEU A 18 6.53 1.98 -7.70
N MET A 19 5.68 1.43 -6.84
CA MET A 19 6.02 0.28 -6.00
C MET A 19 5.00 -0.84 -6.18
N PHE A 20 5.48 -2.09 -6.03
CA PHE A 20 4.66 -3.31 -5.97
C PHE A 20 3.65 -3.45 -7.12
N ALA A 21 4.08 -3.23 -8.37
CA ALA A 21 3.21 -3.37 -9.53
C ALA A 21 2.79 -4.83 -9.79
N LYS A 22 1.50 -5.06 -10.02
CA LYS A 22 0.93 -6.40 -10.22
C LYS A 22 -0.20 -6.41 -11.24
N PHE A 23 -0.15 -7.36 -12.16
CA PHE A 23 -1.27 -7.65 -13.04
C PHE A 23 -2.48 -8.16 -12.25
N SER A 24 -3.68 -7.80 -12.72
CA SER A 24 -4.91 -8.49 -12.34
C SER A 24 -4.85 -9.96 -12.82
N PRO A 25 -5.64 -10.88 -12.23
CA PRO A 25 -5.61 -12.30 -12.61
C PRO A 25 -5.90 -12.56 -14.09
N ASP A 26 -6.71 -11.72 -14.72
CA ASP A 26 -7.04 -11.76 -16.16
C ASP A 26 -6.04 -11.01 -17.05
N GLY A 27 -5.03 -10.36 -16.46
CA GLY A 27 -4.01 -9.58 -17.16
C GLY A 27 -4.51 -8.28 -17.80
N SER A 28 -5.77 -7.87 -17.59
CA SER A 28 -6.35 -6.69 -18.25
C SER A 28 -5.97 -5.37 -17.58
N GLN A 29 -5.51 -5.41 -16.33
CA GLN A 29 -5.21 -4.26 -15.49
C GLN A 29 -3.89 -4.46 -14.73
N VAL A 30 -3.28 -3.36 -14.30
CA VAL A 30 -2.12 -3.36 -13.40
C VAL A 30 -2.42 -2.47 -12.21
N ALA A 31 -2.24 -2.99 -10.99
CA ALA A 31 -2.29 -2.19 -9.77
C ALA A 31 -0.88 -1.90 -9.27
N TYR A 32 -0.67 -0.73 -8.69
CA TYR A 32 0.62 -0.31 -8.11
C TYR A 32 0.39 0.72 -7.00
N VAL A 33 1.40 0.91 -6.17
CA VAL A 33 1.44 1.97 -5.14
C VAL A 33 2.24 3.16 -5.66
N TYR A 34 1.71 4.36 -5.48
CA TYR A 34 2.36 5.63 -5.79
C TYR A 34 1.97 6.66 -4.73
N TYR A 35 2.94 7.35 -4.12
CA TYR A 35 2.72 8.27 -2.98
C TYR A 35 1.74 7.71 -1.92
N ASN A 36 2.04 6.51 -1.42
CA ASN A 36 1.25 5.86 -0.37
C ASN A 36 -0.24 5.66 -0.71
N ASN A 37 -0.58 5.66 -2.00
CA ASN A 37 -1.90 5.37 -2.51
C ASN A 37 -1.84 4.25 -3.55
N ILE A 38 -2.91 3.48 -3.64
CA ILE A 38 -3.04 2.43 -4.66
C ILE A 38 -3.73 3.01 -5.88
N TYR A 39 -3.21 2.66 -7.04
CA TYR A 39 -3.72 3.00 -8.37
C TYR A 39 -3.95 1.72 -9.16
N ILE A 40 -4.90 1.77 -10.07
CA ILE A 40 -5.19 0.73 -11.05
C ILE A 40 -5.12 1.36 -12.43
N GLN A 41 -4.36 0.76 -13.33
CA GLN A 41 -4.27 1.16 -14.73
C GLN A 41 -4.86 0.07 -15.62
N ARG A 42 -5.82 0.45 -16.46
CA ARG A 42 -6.36 -0.44 -17.48
C ARG A 42 -5.43 -0.47 -18.69
N LEU A 43 -5.10 -1.66 -19.18
CA LEU A 43 -4.13 -1.81 -20.27
C LEU A 43 -4.74 -1.59 -21.66
N SER A 44 -6.07 -1.69 -21.81
CA SER A 44 -6.73 -1.51 -23.11
C SER A 44 -6.80 -0.06 -23.57
N ASP A 45 -6.97 0.89 -22.63
CA ASP A 45 -7.07 2.33 -22.92
C ASP A 45 -6.07 3.18 -22.13
N MET A 46 -5.14 2.52 -21.42
CA MET A 46 -4.10 3.13 -20.57
C MET A 46 -4.62 4.05 -19.46
N LYS A 47 -5.93 4.05 -19.17
CA LYS A 47 -6.51 4.93 -18.15
C LYS A 47 -6.08 4.51 -16.76
N ILE A 48 -5.69 5.51 -15.97
CA ILE A 48 -5.29 5.36 -14.59
C ILE A 48 -6.46 5.77 -13.67
N HIS A 49 -6.70 4.95 -12.65
CA HIS A 49 -7.70 5.16 -11.63
C HIS A 49 -7.07 5.04 -10.24
N GLN A 50 -7.11 6.13 -9.48
CA GLN A 50 -6.70 6.14 -8.09
C GLN A 50 -7.80 5.55 -7.20
N ILE A 51 -7.52 4.47 -6.48
CA ILE A 51 -8.51 3.81 -5.62
C ILE A 51 -8.46 4.30 -4.17
N THR A 52 -7.29 4.68 -3.66
CA THR A 52 -7.15 5.32 -2.34
C THR A 52 -6.68 6.77 -2.49
N LYS A 53 -7.18 7.67 -1.64
CA LYS A 53 -6.86 9.12 -1.72
C LYS A 53 -6.21 9.71 -0.48
N ALA A 54 -6.13 8.94 0.61
CA ALA A 54 -5.68 9.43 1.91
C ALA A 54 -4.15 9.32 2.12
N GLY A 55 -3.42 8.71 1.17
CA GLY A 55 -1.98 8.51 1.28
C GLY A 55 -1.23 9.83 1.51
N SER A 56 -0.33 9.79 2.49
CA SER A 56 0.48 10.91 2.97
C SER A 56 1.69 10.37 3.74
N ASP A 57 2.48 11.25 4.36
CA ASP A 57 3.59 10.84 5.24
C ASP A 57 3.11 10.14 6.53
N ILE A 58 1.81 10.27 6.85
CA ILE A 58 1.20 9.64 8.03
C ILE A 58 0.34 8.42 7.70
N ILE A 59 -0.39 8.45 6.57
CA ILE A 59 -1.26 7.36 6.12
C ILE A 59 -0.62 6.61 4.97
N ILE A 60 -0.47 5.30 5.12
CA ILE A 60 0.15 4.43 4.13
C ILE A 60 -0.88 3.42 3.64
N ASN A 61 -1.10 3.32 2.32
CA ASN A 61 -2.02 2.36 1.71
C ASN A 61 -1.27 1.40 0.78
N GLY A 62 -1.45 0.09 0.98
CA GLY A 62 -0.96 -0.94 0.05
C GLY A 62 0.54 -1.23 0.12
N THR A 63 1.26 -0.56 1.01
CA THR A 63 2.61 -0.91 1.47
C THR A 63 2.64 -0.76 3.00
N SER A 64 3.82 -0.70 3.61
CA SER A 64 4.00 -0.71 5.05
C SER A 64 4.78 0.49 5.56
N ASP A 65 4.72 0.67 6.88
CA ASP A 65 5.67 1.52 7.59
C ASP A 65 6.94 0.73 7.95
N TRP A 66 7.92 1.46 8.49
CA TRP A 66 9.27 0.96 8.76
C TRP A 66 9.29 -0.32 9.62
N VAL A 67 8.51 -0.36 10.71
CA VAL A 67 8.48 -1.52 11.62
C VAL A 67 7.89 -2.75 10.93
N TYR A 68 6.81 -2.60 10.18
CA TYR A 68 6.16 -3.74 9.51
C TYR A 68 6.99 -4.26 8.33
N GLU A 69 7.73 -3.38 7.66
CA GLU A 69 8.72 -3.77 6.65
C GLU A 69 9.88 -4.57 7.25
N GLU A 70 10.55 -4.07 8.29
CA GLU A 70 11.76 -4.71 8.82
C GLU A 70 11.47 -5.91 9.73
N GLU A 71 10.55 -5.79 10.68
CA GLU A 71 10.36 -6.81 11.73
C GLU A 71 9.44 -7.97 11.27
N PHE A 72 8.58 -7.72 10.28
CA PHE A 72 7.58 -8.69 9.82
C PHE A 72 7.70 -9.02 8.32
N GLY A 73 8.62 -8.39 7.59
CA GLY A 73 8.81 -8.60 6.16
C GLY A 73 7.60 -8.19 5.31
N LEU A 74 6.65 -7.45 5.87
CA LEU A 74 5.42 -7.06 5.19
C LEU A 74 5.70 -5.81 4.36
N ARG A 75 6.30 -5.95 3.17
CA ARG A 75 6.57 -4.83 2.25
C ARG A 75 5.40 -4.61 1.28
N ASP A 76 4.88 -5.74 0.82
CA ASP A 76 3.83 -5.83 -0.18
C ASP A 76 2.44 -5.94 0.48
N GLY A 77 1.76 -4.80 0.60
CA GLY A 77 0.58 -4.63 1.44
C GLY A 77 -0.78 -4.75 0.74
N PHE A 78 -0.86 -5.14 -0.54
CA PHE A 78 -2.15 -5.30 -1.23
C PHE A 78 -2.23 -6.56 -2.11
N ARG A 79 -3.45 -7.08 -2.34
CA ARG A 79 -3.72 -8.26 -3.18
C ARG A 79 -4.97 -8.05 -4.03
N TRP A 80 -4.94 -8.56 -5.26
CA TRP A 80 -6.14 -8.72 -6.09
C TRP A 80 -7.01 -9.85 -5.53
N SER A 81 -8.33 -9.71 -5.65
CA SER A 81 -9.23 -10.86 -5.52
C SER A 81 -9.00 -11.84 -6.67
N PRO A 82 -9.31 -13.14 -6.50
CA PRO A 82 -9.12 -14.14 -7.56
C PRO A 82 -9.89 -13.83 -8.85
N ASP A 83 -11.02 -13.15 -8.74
CA ASP A 83 -11.83 -12.69 -9.87
C ASP A 83 -11.42 -11.30 -10.40
N GLY A 84 -10.37 -10.70 -9.85
CA GLY A 84 -9.84 -9.39 -10.23
C GLY A 84 -10.72 -8.19 -9.91
N ARG A 85 -11.93 -8.38 -9.34
CA ARG A 85 -12.91 -7.31 -9.11
C ARG A 85 -12.60 -6.42 -7.91
N PHE A 86 -11.77 -6.90 -6.98
CA PHE A 86 -11.48 -6.21 -5.74
C PHE A 86 -9.97 -6.16 -5.44
N ILE A 87 -9.58 -5.15 -4.69
CA ILE A 87 -8.25 -5.05 -4.06
C ILE A 87 -8.44 -5.09 -2.55
N ALA A 88 -7.78 -6.05 -1.90
CA ALA A 88 -7.61 -6.10 -0.46
C ALA A 88 -6.28 -5.45 -0.09
N TYR A 89 -6.24 -4.52 0.86
CA TYR A 89 -5.01 -3.84 1.25
C TYR A 89 -4.94 -3.48 2.73
N TRP A 90 -3.72 -3.36 3.25
CA TRP A 90 -3.43 -2.77 4.56
C TRP A 90 -3.37 -1.25 4.48
N GLN A 91 -4.03 -0.59 5.42
CA GLN A 91 -3.80 0.81 5.72
C GLN A 91 -3.11 0.95 7.07
N PHE A 92 -2.03 1.73 7.11
CA PHE A 92 -1.33 2.08 8.34
C PHE A 92 -1.50 3.56 8.63
N ASP A 93 -1.77 3.88 9.89
CA ASP A 93 -1.80 5.25 10.40
C ASP A 93 -0.69 5.42 11.43
N THR A 94 0.28 6.27 11.07
CA THR A 94 1.48 6.55 11.85
C THR A 94 1.40 7.88 12.60
N SER A 95 0.21 8.49 12.74
CA SER A 95 0.01 9.78 13.44
C SER A 95 0.58 9.79 14.85
N ASP A 96 0.46 8.67 15.56
CA ASP A 96 0.87 8.51 16.96
C ASP A 96 2.34 8.05 17.10
N VAL A 97 3.02 7.81 15.98
CA VAL A 97 4.41 7.34 15.98
C VAL A 97 5.34 8.55 16.05
N LYS A 98 6.29 8.48 16.99
CA LYS A 98 7.32 9.49 17.15
C LYS A 98 8.29 9.49 15.96
N GLU A 99 8.82 10.66 15.67
CA GLU A 99 9.81 10.84 14.62
C GLU A 99 11.23 10.65 15.16
N PHE A 100 12.04 10.01 14.34
CA PHE A 100 13.48 9.96 14.48
C PHE A 100 14.12 10.78 13.35
N LYS A 101 15.12 11.59 13.71
CA LYS A 101 15.79 12.50 12.78
C LYS A 101 17.11 11.89 12.35
N LEU A 102 17.28 11.76 11.04
CA LEU A 102 18.54 11.40 10.39
C LEU A 102 19.16 12.65 9.81
N ILE A 103 20.49 12.76 9.95
CA ILE A 103 21.25 13.87 9.38
C ILE A 103 22.02 13.32 8.18
N ASN A 104 21.80 13.93 7.02
CA ASN A 104 22.49 13.63 5.79
C ASN A 104 23.63 14.65 5.60
N TYR A 105 24.86 14.14 5.57
CA TYR A 105 26.08 14.92 5.39
C TYR A 105 26.69 14.80 3.98
N ILE A 106 26.04 14.07 3.07
CA ILE A 106 26.66 13.59 1.82
C ILE A 106 26.10 14.30 0.59
N ASP A 107 24.81 14.64 0.60
CA ASP A 107 24.13 15.15 -0.61
C ASP A 107 24.33 16.66 -0.88
N GLY A 108 25.07 17.37 -0.02
CA GLY A 108 25.30 18.80 -0.21
C GLY A 108 26.36 19.41 0.72
N LEU A 109 26.70 20.68 0.46
CA LEU A 109 27.64 21.47 1.25
C LEU A 109 27.21 21.68 2.70
N TYR A 110 25.90 21.67 2.95
CA TYR A 110 25.31 21.82 4.28
C TYR A 110 24.47 20.59 4.62
N PRO A 111 24.54 20.11 5.88
CA PRO A 111 23.77 18.95 6.29
C PRO A 111 22.27 19.21 6.18
N THR A 112 21.53 18.19 5.73
CA THR A 112 20.07 18.20 5.70
C THR A 112 19.52 17.22 6.73
N ILE A 113 18.36 17.54 7.30
CA ILE A 113 17.70 16.69 8.31
C ILE A 113 16.48 16.04 7.67
N THR A 114 16.46 14.72 7.63
CA THR A 114 15.31 13.93 7.21
C THR A 114 14.66 13.29 8.43
N SER A 115 13.33 13.31 8.52
CA SER A 115 12.59 12.72 9.64
C SER A 115 11.84 11.47 9.20
N TYR A 116 11.84 10.44 10.03
CA TYR A 116 11.16 9.16 9.79
C TYR A 116 10.35 8.72 10.99
N LYS A 117 9.21 8.06 10.77
CA LYS A 117 8.41 7.47 11.84
C LYS A 117 9.12 6.22 12.37
N TYR A 118 9.58 6.27 13.61
CA TYR A 118 10.39 5.21 14.22
C TYR A 118 10.03 5.05 15.71
N PRO A 119 9.22 4.04 16.07
CA PRO A 119 8.91 3.77 17.46
C PRO A 119 10.07 3.04 18.13
N LYS A 120 10.63 3.63 19.19
CA LYS A 120 11.59 2.93 20.05
C LYS A 120 10.87 1.89 20.92
N VAL A 121 11.63 0.90 21.41
CA VAL A 121 11.14 -0.13 22.34
C VAL A 121 10.32 0.50 23.47
N GLY A 122 9.11 -0.03 23.71
CA GLY A 122 8.19 0.46 24.74
C GLY A 122 7.42 1.74 24.37
N GLN A 123 7.53 2.26 23.14
CA GLN A 123 6.69 3.34 22.63
C GLN A 123 5.53 2.79 21.80
N THR A 124 4.51 3.63 21.59
CA THR A 124 3.38 3.35 20.69
C THR A 124 3.88 3.06 19.28
N ILE A 125 3.55 1.89 18.76
CA ILE A 125 3.66 1.57 17.33
C ILE A 125 2.52 2.24 16.56
N ASN A 126 2.56 2.17 15.23
CA ASN A 126 1.48 2.67 14.39
C ASN A 126 0.16 1.95 14.66
N ARG A 127 -0.95 2.59 14.30
CA ARG A 127 -2.25 1.93 14.24
C ARG A 127 -2.31 1.18 12.91
N SER A 128 -2.10 -0.13 12.95
CA SER A 128 -2.37 -1.02 11.81
C SER A 128 -3.89 -1.11 11.65
N GLY A 129 -4.43 -0.34 10.71
CA GLY A 129 -5.84 0.03 10.68
C GLY A 129 -6.56 -0.50 9.45
N CYS A 130 -7.17 -1.68 9.57
CA CYS A 130 -8.17 -2.24 8.64
C CYS A 130 -7.59 -2.83 7.34
N LEU A 131 -7.80 -4.14 7.15
CA LEU A 131 -7.85 -4.73 5.81
C LEU A 131 -9.04 -4.10 5.08
N ARG A 132 -8.77 -3.38 4.00
CA ARG A 132 -9.81 -2.71 3.22
C ARG A 132 -9.99 -3.43 1.89
N ILE A 133 -11.25 -3.63 1.50
CA ILE A 133 -11.62 -4.18 0.20
C ILE A 133 -12.23 -3.04 -0.61
N MET A 134 -11.63 -2.73 -1.75
CA MET A 134 -12.16 -1.73 -2.68
C MET A 134 -12.48 -2.37 -4.03
N PRO A 135 -13.61 -2.02 -4.66
CA PRO A 135 -13.87 -2.42 -6.04
C PRO A 135 -12.80 -1.83 -6.97
N ASN A 136 -12.48 -2.55 -8.04
CA ASN A 136 -11.61 -2.04 -9.10
C ASN A 136 -12.33 -1.06 -10.06
N CYS A 137 -13.66 -0.90 -9.92
CA CYS A 137 -14.52 -0.07 -10.76
C CYS A 137 -15.11 1.14 -10.01
N ARG A 138 -15.36 2.25 -10.73
CA ARG A 138 -15.90 3.49 -10.16
C ARG A 138 -17.23 3.23 -9.43
N ASN A 139 -17.34 3.82 -8.23
CA ASN A 139 -18.54 3.89 -7.38
C ASN A 139 -19.02 2.58 -6.73
N ALA A 140 -18.23 1.97 -5.84
CA ALA A 140 -18.85 1.27 -4.71
C ALA A 140 -18.47 1.95 -3.40
N LEU A 141 -19.45 2.61 -2.79
CA LEU A 141 -19.50 2.80 -1.35
C LEU A 141 -19.57 1.41 -0.72
N MET A 142 -18.50 0.93 -0.09
CA MET A 142 -18.58 -0.26 0.74
C MET A 142 -17.68 -0.16 1.98
N ARG A 143 -18.23 -0.65 3.09
CA ARG A 143 -17.77 -0.45 4.48
C ARG A 143 -16.40 -1.09 4.73
N CYS A 144 -15.55 -0.40 5.50
CA CYS A 144 -14.33 -1.00 6.09
C CYS A 144 -14.75 -2.22 6.90
N LEU A 145 -14.33 -3.41 6.50
CA LEU A 145 -14.37 -4.55 7.40
C LEU A 145 -13.12 -4.45 8.27
N ALA A 146 -13.23 -3.75 9.40
CA ALA A 146 -12.12 -3.60 10.34
C ALA A 146 -11.83 -4.95 11.01
N ILE A 147 -10.89 -5.71 10.45
CA ILE A 147 -10.31 -6.87 11.14
C ILE A 147 -9.35 -6.33 12.19
N ARG A 148 -9.74 -6.41 13.47
CA ARG A 148 -8.88 -6.07 14.61
C ARG A 148 -7.92 -7.23 14.85
N VAL A 149 -6.70 -7.14 14.32
CA VAL A 149 -5.63 -8.08 14.65
C VAL A 149 -5.17 -7.78 16.08
N SER A 150 -5.48 -8.67 17.02
CA SER A 150 -5.02 -8.58 18.40
C SER A 150 -3.80 -9.47 18.54
N PHE A 151 -2.66 -8.90 18.94
CA PHE A 151 -1.43 -9.67 19.18
C PHE A 151 -1.61 -10.56 20.42
N LEU A 152 -1.86 -11.85 20.22
CA LEU A 152 -1.71 -12.88 21.23
C LEU A 152 -0.80 -13.97 20.67
N ARG A 153 0.47 -13.94 21.09
CA ARG A 153 1.54 -14.92 20.84
C ARG A 153 1.97 -15.09 19.37
N SER A 154 3.13 -14.50 19.05
CA SER A 154 4.20 -14.87 18.10
C SER A 154 3.94 -15.64 16.78
N THR A 155 2.72 -15.90 16.34
CA THR A 155 2.41 -16.56 15.06
C THR A 155 1.28 -15.85 14.35
N LEU A 156 1.58 -15.31 13.15
CA LEU A 156 0.62 -14.72 12.23
C LEU A 156 -0.08 -15.84 11.46
N GLU A 157 -1.21 -16.33 11.96
CA GLU A 157 -2.16 -17.08 11.14
C GLU A 157 -3.26 -16.12 10.67
N THR A 158 -3.23 -15.75 9.39
CA THR A 158 -4.30 -14.96 8.76
C THR A 158 -5.27 -15.93 8.09
N VAL A 159 -6.37 -16.26 8.78
CA VAL A 159 -7.50 -17.00 8.18
C VAL A 159 -8.52 -16.01 7.66
N LEU A 160 -8.66 -15.92 6.34
CA LEU A 160 -9.59 -15.03 5.65
C LEU A 160 -10.92 -15.75 5.43
N PHE A 161 -11.94 -15.44 6.23
CA PHE A 161 -13.32 -15.83 5.93
C PHE A 161 -14.00 -14.72 5.12
N LEU A 162 -14.14 -14.94 3.81
CA LEU A 162 -15.08 -14.18 2.98
C LEU A 162 -16.42 -14.88 3.07
N THR A 163 -17.36 -14.37 3.87
CA THR A 163 -18.75 -14.81 3.76
C THR A 163 -19.39 -14.11 2.55
N PRO A 164 -20.00 -14.85 1.61
CA PRO A 164 -20.84 -14.22 0.59
C PRO A 164 -22.08 -13.63 1.28
N GLY A 165 -22.26 -12.31 1.17
CA GLY A 165 -23.49 -11.65 1.55
C GLY A 165 -24.58 -11.98 0.54
N LEU A 166 -25.71 -12.47 1.04
CA LEU A 166 -27.01 -12.53 0.36
C LEU A 166 -27.50 -11.12 -0.03
#